data_AF-A0A564YMW7-F1
#
_entry.id   AF-A0A564YMW7-F1
#
_cell.length_a   1.000
_cell.length_b   1.000
_cell.length_c   1.000
_cell.angle_alpha   90.00
_cell.angle_beta   90.00
_cell.angle_gamma   90.00
#
_symmetry.space_group_name_H-M   'P 1'
#
loop_
_entity.id
_entity.type
_entity.pdbx_description
1 polymer ?
#
loop_
_entity_poly.entity_id
_entity_poly.type
_entity_poly.pdbx_seq_one_letter_code
_entity_poly.pdbx_strand_id
1 'polypeptide(L)'
;MIDLFPAGYASSADTNRPPQADLSGKFQVLDCLLAIVKATSSDKVVLISNYTQTLDLFERLCRHRNYGYFRLDGTMTIKKRAKIVEKFNDPISSEFVFMLSSKAGGCGLNLIGAN
;
A
#
# COMPACT_ATOMS: atom_id res chain seq x y z
N MET A 1 -36.49 -1.45 -7.33
CA MET A 1 -35.18 -1.73 -6.70
C MET A 1 -34.56 -0.37 -6.43
N ILE A 2 -34.46 0.03 -5.17
CA ILE A 2 -33.92 1.35 -4.80
C ILE A 2 -32.40 1.25 -4.95
N ASP A 3 -31.81 2.12 -5.76
CA ASP A 3 -30.35 2.26 -5.82
C ASP A 3 -29.89 2.80 -4.46
N LEU A 4 -29.34 1.92 -3.64
CA LEU A 4 -28.86 2.20 -2.28
C LEU A 4 -27.53 2.96 -2.26
N PHE A 5 -26.94 3.20 -3.43
CA PHE A 5 -25.62 3.80 -3.54
C PHE A 5 -25.68 5.28 -3.96
N PRO A 6 -24.72 6.12 -3.50
CA PRO A 6 -24.62 7.50 -3.93
C PRO A 6 -24.48 7.63 -5.46
N ALA A 7 -24.96 8.74 -6.01
CA ALA A 7 -24.77 9.05 -7.42
C ALA A 7 -23.27 9.05 -7.77
N GLY A 8 -22.89 8.24 -8.77
CA GLY A 8 -21.49 8.08 -9.21
C GLY A 8 -20.74 6.91 -8.56
N TYR A 9 -21.33 6.22 -7.59
CA TYR A 9 -20.78 4.96 -7.07
C TYR A 9 -20.87 3.87 -8.13
N ALA A 10 -19.73 3.42 -8.64
CA ALA A 10 -19.67 2.23 -9.49
C ALA A 10 -19.04 1.09 -8.70
N SER A 11 -19.61 -0.10 -8.86
CA SER A 11 -19.04 -1.33 -8.32
C SER A 11 -17.58 -1.49 -8.78
N SER A 12 -16.74 -2.00 -7.89
CA SER A 12 -15.27 -2.10 -7.91
C SER A 12 -14.63 -2.79 -9.13
N ALA A 13 -15.42 -3.14 -10.14
CA ALA A 13 -15.01 -3.78 -11.38
C ALA A 13 -14.20 -2.85 -12.30
N ASP A 14 -14.37 -1.53 -12.20
CA ASP A 14 -13.60 -0.58 -13.01
C ASP A 14 -12.24 -0.29 -12.38
N THR A 15 -11.20 -0.99 -12.87
CA THR A 15 -9.82 -0.88 -12.36
C THR A 15 -9.11 0.39 -12.85
N ASN A 16 -9.66 1.09 -13.86
CA ASN A 16 -9.05 2.29 -14.44
C ASN A 16 -9.45 3.58 -13.72
N ARG A 17 -10.37 3.52 -12.76
CA ARG A 17 -10.77 4.71 -11.99
C ARG A 17 -9.74 5.08 -10.94
N PRO A 18 -9.57 6.39 -10.68
CA PRO A 18 -8.76 6.83 -9.56
C PRO A 18 -9.35 6.27 -8.24
N PRO A 19 -8.49 5.93 -7.27
CA PRO A 19 -8.95 5.48 -5.96
C PRO A 19 -9.78 6.57 -5.29
N GLN A 20 -11.00 6.23 -4.88
CA GLN A 20 -11.92 7.15 -4.20
C GLN A 20 -11.57 7.22 -2.70
N ALA A 21 -10.51 7.96 -2.38
CA ALA A 21 -10.04 8.14 -1.01
C ALA A 21 -11.06 8.85 -0.12
N ASP A 22 -11.87 9.72 -0.70
CA ASP A 22 -12.97 10.47 -0.10
C ASP A 22 -14.10 9.59 0.47
N LEU A 23 -14.27 8.37 -0.02
CA LEU A 23 -15.27 7.42 0.49
C LEU A 23 -14.83 6.70 1.78
N SER A 24 -13.61 6.93 2.26
CA SER A 24 -13.09 6.31 3.48
C SER A 24 -12.18 7.28 4.25
N GLY A 25 -12.60 7.71 5.45
CA GLY A 25 -11.82 8.64 6.26
C GLY A 25 -10.39 8.16 6.56
N LYS A 26 -10.18 6.86 6.77
CA LYS A 26 -8.83 6.29 6.94
C LYS A 26 -7.99 6.40 5.67
N PHE A 27 -8.62 6.18 4.52
CA PHE A 27 -7.93 6.19 3.24
C PHE A 27 -7.61 7.62 2.79
N GLN A 28 -8.51 8.57 3.04
CA GLN A 28 -8.27 9.99 2.86
C GLN A 28 -7.11 10.51 3.71
N VAL A 29 -7.07 10.15 5.00
CA VAL A 29 -5.96 10.52 5.88
C VAL A 29 -4.67 9.86 5.43
N LEU A 30 -4.72 8.60 4.98
CA LEU A 30 -3.54 7.90 4.46
C LEU A 30 -2.96 8.59 3.22
N ASP A 31 -3.79 8.97 2.24
CA ASP A 31 -3.32 9.67 1.03
C ASP A 31 -2.64 11.00 1.38
N CYS A 32 -3.26 11.77 2.28
CA CYS A 32 -2.67 13.01 2.79
C CYS A 32 -1.33 12.76 3.52
N LEU A 33 -1.28 11.79 4.43
CA LEU A 33 -0.08 11.47 5.20
C LEU A 33 1.07 11.03 4.29
N LEU A 34 0.80 10.16 3.31
CA LEU A 34 1.81 9.72 2.35
C LEU A 34 2.34 10.89 1.51
N ALA A 35 1.47 11.80 1.08
CA ALA A 35 1.87 12.99 0.34
C ALA A 35 2.76 13.91 1.18
N ILE A 36 2.42 14.12 2.46
CA ILE A 36 3.23 14.92 3.38
C ILE A 36 4.59 14.28 3.57
N VAL A 37 4.66 13.00 3.96
CA VAL A 37 5.93 12.29 4.19
C VAL A 37 6.80 12.35 2.93
N LYS A 38 6.22 12.15 1.75
CA LYS A 38 6.97 12.18 0.49
C LYS A 38 7.52 13.57 0.14
N ALA A 39 6.83 14.64 0.56
CA ALA A 39 7.23 16.00 0.29
C ALA A 39 8.23 16.55 1.32
N THR A 40 8.14 16.10 2.57
CA THR A 40 8.91 16.66 3.69
C THR A 40 10.07 15.77 4.13
N SER A 41 10.09 14.50 3.76
CA SER A 41 11.09 13.54 4.21
C SER A 41 11.51 12.56 3.10
N SER A 42 12.62 11.88 3.35
CA SER A 42 13.09 10.71 2.59
C SER A 42 12.71 9.38 3.24
N ASP A 43 11.86 9.41 4.28
CA ASP A 43 11.47 8.21 5.02
C ASP A 43 10.66 7.24 4.15
N LYS A 44 10.80 5.95 4.47
CA LYS A 44 10.03 4.87 3.85
C LYS A 44 8.88 4.46 4.76
N VAL A 45 7.72 4.19 4.17
CA VAL A 45 6.49 3.90 4.92
C VAL A 45 6.14 2.42 4.84
N VAL A 46 5.86 1.80 5.99
CA VAL A 46 5.35 0.42 6.06
C VAL A 46 3.84 0.44 6.30
N LEU A 47 3.07 -0.16 5.38
CA LEU A 47 1.62 -0.31 5.50
C LEU A 47 1.26 -1.75 5.80
N ILE A 48 0.56 -1.97 6.91
CA ILE A 48 0.15 -3.32 7.36
C ILE A 48 -1.37 -3.42 7.32
N SER A 49 -1.89 -4.50 6.73
CA SER A 49 -3.33 -4.80 6.79
C SER A 49 -3.58 -6.29 6.99
N ASN A 50 -4.63 -6.61 7.76
CA ASN A 50 -5.14 -7.98 7.88
C ASN A 50 -5.79 -8.48 6.57
N TYR A 51 -6.33 -7.56 5.77
CA TYR A 51 -7.08 -7.86 4.55
C TYR A 51 -6.27 -7.49 3.30
N THR A 52 -6.02 -8.47 2.42
CA THR A 52 -5.30 -8.26 1.16
C THR A 52 -6.06 -7.35 0.20
N GLN A 53 -7.40 -7.35 0.26
CA GLN A 53 -8.24 -6.43 -0.51
C GLN A 53 -7.94 -4.95 -0.20
N THR A 54 -7.60 -4.64 1.05
CA THR A 54 -7.15 -3.29 1.42
C THR A 54 -5.78 -2.98 0.81
N LEU A 55 -4.89 -3.96 0.73
CA LEU A 55 -3.58 -3.78 0.06
C LEU A 55 -3.78 -3.52 -1.44
N ASP A 56 -4.77 -4.15 -2.08
CA ASP A 56 -5.12 -3.86 -3.47
C ASP A 56 -5.54 -2.39 -3.66
N LEU A 57 -6.25 -1.80 -2.68
CA LEU A 57 -6.57 -0.36 -2.69
C LEU A 57 -5.32 0.52 -2.52
N PHE A 58 -4.41 0.13 -1.63
CA PHE A 58 -3.15 0.84 -1.43
C PHE A 58 -2.26 0.78 -2.68
N GLU A 59 -2.23 -0.34 -3.40
CA GLU A 59 -1.54 -0.45 -4.68
C GLU A 59 -2.12 0.51 -5.72
N ARG A 60 -3.45 0.59 -5.82
CA ARG A 60 -4.12 1.53 -6.73
C ARG A 60 -3.75 2.97 -6.38
N LEU A 61 -3.70 3.31 -5.10
CA LEU A 61 -3.23 4.63 -4.64
C LEU A 61 -1.78 4.91 -5.04
N CYS A 62 -0.88 3.97 -4.77
CA CYS A 62 0.53 4.13 -5.10
C CYS A 62 0.73 4.28 -6.61
N ARG A 63 0.03 3.49 -7.44
CA ARG A 63 0.05 3.65 -8.90
C ARG A 63 -0.49 5.01 -9.33
N HIS A 64 -1.60 5.46 -8.76
CA HIS A 64 -2.21 6.75 -9.09
C HIS A 64 -1.30 7.93 -8.73
N ARG A 65 -0.57 7.85 -7.62
CA ARG A 65 0.36 8.88 -7.13
C ARG A 65 1.81 8.69 -7.62
N ASN A 66 2.09 7.66 -8.42
CA ASN A 66 3.44 7.26 -8.86
C ASN A 66 4.43 6.99 -7.71
N TYR A 67 3.95 6.38 -6.63
CA TYR A 67 4.79 5.90 -5.54
C TYR A 67 5.33 4.51 -5.85
N GLY A 68 6.66 4.34 -5.79
CA GLY A 68 7.29 3.02 -5.84
C GLY A 68 6.94 2.21 -4.59
N TYR A 69 6.59 0.94 -4.75
CA TYR A 69 6.16 0.11 -3.64
C TYR A 69 6.58 -1.36 -3.77
N PHE A 70 6.69 -2.02 -2.63
CA PHE A 70 6.76 -3.47 -2.52
C PHE A 70 5.49 -4.00 -1.86
N ARG A 71 5.11 -5.23 -2.21
CA ARG A 71 4.05 -5.99 -1.52
C ARG A 71 4.56 -7.35 -1.13
N LEU A 72 4.26 -7.72 0.10
CA LEU A 72 4.56 -9.01 0.66
C LEU A 72 3.30 -9.54 1.35
N ASP A 73 2.71 -10.59 0.77
CA ASP A 73 1.60 -11.32 1.34
C ASP A 73 1.87 -12.84 1.38
N GLY A 74 0.86 -13.61 1.82
CA GLY A 74 0.98 -15.05 2.02
C GLY A 74 1.13 -15.88 0.74
N THR A 75 0.95 -15.27 -0.44
CA THR A 75 1.07 -15.98 -1.73
C THR A 75 2.51 -16.04 -2.24
N MET A 76 3.42 -15.27 -1.64
CA MET A 76 4.78 -15.13 -2.13
C MET A 76 5.75 -16.16 -1.54
N THR A 77 6.63 -16.71 -2.39
CA THR A 77 7.62 -17.70 -1.97
C THR A 77 8.69 -17.09 -1.05
N ILE A 78 9.28 -17.92 -0.18
CA ILE A 78 10.32 -17.51 0.79
C ILE A 78 11.51 -16.83 0.08
N LYS A 79 11.96 -17.35 -1.06
CA LYS A 79 13.09 -16.76 -1.81
C LYS A 79 12.76 -15.35 -2.32
N LYS A 80 11.56 -15.14 -2.87
CA LYS A 80 11.12 -13.81 -3.32
C LYS A 80 10.99 -12.84 -2.14
N ARG A 81 10.52 -13.35 -1.00
CA ARG A 81 10.40 -12.58 0.24
C ARG A 81 11.72 -11.97 0.69
N ALA A 82 12.77 -12.78 0.81
CA ALA A 82 14.09 -12.32 1.23
C ALA A 82 14.63 -11.21 0.31
N LYS A 83 14.50 -11.40 -1.01
CA LYS A 83 14.96 -10.42 -2.01
C LYS A 83 14.25 -9.07 -1.91
N ILE A 84 12.95 -9.06 -1.64
CA ILE A 84 12.17 -7.81 -1.49
C ILE A 84 12.56 -7.08 -0.20
N VAL A 85 12.76 -7.82 0.89
CA VAL A 85 13.21 -7.25 2.17
C VAL A 85 14.61 -6.65 2.06
N GLU A 86 15.54 -7.37 1.41
CA GLU A 86 16.89 -6.88 1.14
C GLU A 86 16.86 -5.58 0.33
N LYS A 87 16.07 -5.53 -0.75
CA LYS A 87 15.90 -4.31 -1.54
C LYS A 87 15.31 -3.16 -0.72
N PHE A 88 14.31 -3.42 0.12
CA PHE A 88 13.73 -2.36 0.94
C PHE A 88 14.73 -1.80 1.96
N ASN A 89 15.58 -2.65 2.52
CA ASN A 89 16.64 -2.25 3.45
C ASN A 89 17.83 -1.54 2.76
N ASP A 90 17.92 -1.60 1.43
CA ASP A 90 18.92 -0.85 0.67
C ASP A 90 18.64 0.67 0.77
N PRO A 91 19.56 1.49 1.30
CA PRO A 91 19.37 2.93 1.38
C PRO A 91 19.24 3.61 0.01
N ILE A 92 19.68 2.97 -1.07
CA ILE A 92 19.62 3.48 -2.44
C ILE A 92 18.28 3.11 -3.11
N SER A 93 17.49 2.20 -2.52
CA SER A 93 16.19 1.78 -3.07
C SER A 93 15.23 2.97 -3.20
N SER A 94 14.66 3.09 -4.40
CA SER A 94 13.71 4.14 -4.78
C SER A 94 12.29 3.93 -4.23
N GLU A 95 12.04 2.75 -3.67
CA GLU A 95 10.73 2.30 -3.23
C GLU A 95 10.35 2.97 -1.91
N PHE A 96 9.23 3.68 -1.95
CA PHE A 96 8.75 4.53 -0.86
C PHE A 96 7.85 3.75 0.11
N VAL A 97 7.03 2.82 -0.39
CA VAL A 97 6.02 2.12 0.41
C VAL A 97 6.29 0.62 0.46
N PHE A 98 6.21 0.01 1.64
CA PHE A 98 6.26 -1.43 1.82
C PHE A 98 4.94 -1.95 2.39
N MET A 99 4.22 -2.76 1.63
CA MET A 99 2.92 -3.31 2.01
C MET A 99 3.04 -4.72 2.54
N LEU A 100 2.48 -4.96 3.72
CA LEU A 100 2.46 -6.25 4.40
C LEU A 100 1.03 -6.69 4.66
N SER A 101 0.73 -7.96 4.34
CA SER A 101 -0.38 -8.60 5.01
C SER A 101 0.05 -9.03 6.42
N SER A 102 -0.80 -8.87 7.42
CA SER A 102 -0.46 -9.24 8.81
C SER A 102 -0.10 -10.71 8.96
N LYS A 103 -0.69 -11.58 8.12
CA LYS A 103 -0.33 -13.00 8.03
C LYS A 103 1.10 -13.22 7.55
N ALA A 104 1.63 -12.33 6.71
CA ALA A 104 2.99 -12.42 6.21
C ALA A 104 4.02 -11.69 7.10
N GLY A 105 3.57 -10.68 7.88
CA GLY A 105 4.37 -9.99 8.88
C GLY A 105 4.76 -10.84 10.10
N GLY A 106 3.95 -11.85 10.45
CA GLY A 106 4.18 -12.75 11.59
C GLY A 106 5.38 -13.71 11.45
N CYS A 107 6.18 -13.60 10.39
CA CYS A 107 7.32 -14.50 10.13
C CYS A 107 8.68 -13.93 10.57
N GLY A 108 8.73 -12.84 11.34
CA GLY A 108 10.00 -12.27 11.82
C GLY A 108 10.79 -11.54 10.73
N LEU A 109 10.16 -10.57 10.08
CA LEU A 109 10.83 -9.73 9.08
C LEU A 109 11.65 -8.62 9.74
N ASN A 110 12.90 -8.44 9.29
CA ASN A 110 13.75 -7.33 9.73
C ASN A 110 13.73 -6.19 8.69
N LEU A 111 12.95 -5.15 8.97
CA LEU A 111 12.76 -3.99 8.08
C LEU A 111 13.45 -2.76 8.69
N ILE A 112 14.78 -2.75 8.66
CA ILE A 112 15.60 -1.63 9.16
C ILE A 112 15.61 -0.41 8.23
N GLY A 113 15.12 -0.56 6.99
CA GLY A 113 15.07 0.53 6.02
C GLY A 113 13.91 1.52 6.21
N ALA A 114 13.00 1.26 7.14
CA ALA A 114 11.93 2.20 7.51
C ALA A 114 12.36 2.98 8.75
N ASN A 115 12.30 4.32 8.68
CA ASN A 115 12.60 5.26 9.76
C ASN A 115 11.33 5.99 10.22
#